data_AF-A0A970X3K0-F1
#
_entry.id   AF-A0A970X3K0-F1
#
_cell.length_a   1.000
_cell.length_b   1.000
_cell.length_c   1.000
_cell.angle_alpha   90.00
_cell.angle_beta   90.00
_cell.angle_gamma   90.00
#
_symmetry.space_group_name_H-M   'P 1'
#
loop_
_entity.id
_entity.type
_entity.pdbx_description
1 polymer ?
#
loop_
_entity_poly.entity_id
_entity_poly.type
_entity_poly.pdbx_seq_one_letter_code
_entity_poly.pdbx_strand_id
1 'polypeptide(L)'
;MKGSALSVIMFLFVLVSSHAETRDSIYVMHNGQTVFKASMAQIDSVSFVNSFYMPLAKAMAKDPRFGLFNEALRVTGWADYINQMPLEDPTFDPKADQRAIMTHTVPEERPTARKIGFTILAPSDESLAKFTACPACPNGVHSLADLENLATFYYRDVYNHDADFITDYTDKKHYLNRFIAYHCFDRTTTASRFIKDYATPHHFPQYDMFEYLEPLLEQSLVEVQLDRDCVLPNSQYGLLNSQGDTTKAVLFSEAINKPDSGYSLNGYYHEISAPLLFTEALIADLSSKRLRMDIASFFPELVTNNMRGNNPTAIAGVMGKTHAYLLPNNYLENISLSGSTRMAYLGACAAYEDYQGDEFYFRGPYDVTLKTLSIPSGTYEVRMGYQPTAYRGKVLFYVDGVQVGDTVNLSLLANDPEIGWEEPGRNPEDPYGFKNDSLLRTRGYMKGPSSFYCFGHWYGYDADNARLSRQSLRKIIGTFTFTEFKPHTFSIQSVLSVSGDTQLMIDYMEFVPVPLLETEGID
;
A
#
# COMPACT_ATOMS: atom_id res chain seq x y z
N MET A 1 32.51 -31.51 -8.56
CA MET A 1 31.97 -31.39 -9.92
C MET A 1 32.31 -30.00 -10.43
N LYS A 2 33.06 -29.92 -11.52
CA LYS A 2 33.57 -28.66 -12.10
C LYS A 2 32.44 -27.94 -12.83
N GLY A 3 32.35 -26.62 -12.62
CA GLY A 3 31.34 -25.77 -13.22
C GLY A 3 31.36 -25.83 -14.75
N SER A 4 30.17 -25.97 -15.32
CA SER A 4 29.93 -25.77 -16.75
C SER A 4 30.09 -24.29 -17.07
N ALA A 5 31.27 -23.91 -17.57
CA ALA A 5 31.44 -22.66 -18.27
C ALA A 5 30.60 -22.73 -19.55
N LEU A 6 29.53 -21.93 -19.61
CA LEU A 6 28.81 -21.71 -20.86
C LEU A 6 29.71 -20.81 -21.73
N SER A 7 30.60 -21.42 -22.52
CA SER A 7 31.31 -20.72 -23.57
C SER A 7 30.31 -20.36 -24.66
N VAL A 8 29.80 -19.13 -24.66
CA VAL A 8 29.14 -18.56 -25.83
C VAL A 8 30.24 -18.28 -26.85
N ILE A 9 30.50 -19.28 -27.70
CA ILE A 9 31.25 -19.10 -28.94
C ILE A 9 30.32 -18.33 -29.87
N MET A 10 30.55 -17.03 -30.02
CA MET A 10 29.85 -16.24 -31.02
C MET A 10 30.43 -16.62 -32.39
N PHE A 11 29.71 -17.44 -33.14
CA PHE A 11 29.93 -17.51 -34.58
C PHE A 11 29.50 -16.16 -35.16
N LEU A 12 30.46 -15.39 -35.67
CA LEU A 12 30.16 -14.34 -36.64
C LEU A 12 29.74 -15.04 -37.94
N PHE A 13 28.48 -15.51 -37.99
CA PHE A 13 27.90 -15.88 -39.26
C PHE A 13 27.71 -14.59 -40.06
N VAL A 14 28.49 -14.40 -41.11
CA VAL A 14 28.06 -13.58 -42.25
C VAL A 14 26.90 -14.36 -42.89
N LEU A 15 25.74 -14.27 -42.26
CA LEU A 15 24.49 -14.76 -42.83
C LEU A 15 24.14 -13.80 -43.95
N VAL A 16 24.32 -14.25 -45.18
CA VAL A 16 23.66 -13.66 -46.35
C VAL A 16 22.17 -14.02 -46.26
N SER A 17 21.47 -13.41 -45.30
CA SER A 17 20.01 -13.47 -45.24
C SER A 17 19.45 -12.32 -46.09
N SER A 18 18.37 -12.59 -46.80
CA SER A 18 17.66 -11.66 -47.69
C SER A 18 17.09 -10.41 -47.03
N HIS A 19 17.40 -10.15 -45.76
CA HIS A 19 16.87 -9.03 -44.96
C HIS A 19 17.94 -7.99 -44.57
N ALA A 20 19.22 -8.24 -44.91
CA ALA A 20 20.30 -7.28 -44.66
C ALA A 20 20.47 -6.37 -45.89
N GLU A 21 19.83 -5.20 -45.89
CA GLU A 21 19.95 -4.21 -46.99
C GLU A 21 21.32 -3.52 -47.06
N THR A 22 22.10 -3.52 -45.97
CA THR A 22 23.38 -2.78 -45.87
C THR A 22 24.46 -3.58 -45.15
N ARG A 23 25.67 -3.65 -45.72
CA ARG A 23 26.80 -4.49 -45.23
C ARG A 23 27.47 -3.99 -43.95
N ASP A 24 27.18 -2.77 -43.49
CA ASP A 24 27.86 -2.11 -42.36
C ASP A 24 26.87 -1.64 -41.28
N SER A 25 26.04 -2.56 -40.77
CA SER A 25 25.03 -2.22 -39.76
C SER A 25 24.86 -3.33 -38.73
N ILE A 26 24.60 -2.94 -37.48
CA ILE A 26 24.15 -3.85 -36.42
C ILE A 26 22.62 -3.90 -36.46
N TYR A 27 22.09 -5.12 -36.38
CA TYR A 27 20.67 -5.42 -36.24
C TYR A 27 20.44 -6.12 -34.91
N VAL A 28 19.44 -5.67 -34.13
CA VAL A 28 18.90 -6.45 -33.01
C VAL A 28 17.57 -7.04 -33.46
N MET A 29 17.45 -8.36 -33.34
CA MET A 29 16.26 -9.11 -33.74
C MET A 29 15.53 -9.62 -32.50
N HIS A 30 14.21 -9.47 -32.45
CA HIS A 30 13.34 -10.08 -31.44
C HIS A 30 12.15 -10.74 -32.14
N ASN A 31 11.90 -12.02 -31.85
CA ASN A 31 10.85 -12.83 -32.49
C ASN A 31 10.83 -12.76 -34.03
N GLY A 32 12.02 -12.76 -34.65
CA GLY A 32 12.18 -12.74 -36.11
C GLY A 32 11.98 -11.37 -36.76
N GLN A 33 11.77 -10.30 -35.98
CA GLN A 33 11.66 -8.93 -36.48
C GLN A 33 12.86 -8.08 -36.04
N THR A 34 13.29 -7.17 -36.91
CA THR A 34 14.30 -6.15 -36.57
C THR A 34 13.68 -5.12 -35.63
N VAL A 35 14.17 -5.05 -34.39
CA VAL A 35 13.74 -4.07 -33.38
C VAL A 35 14.72 -2.92 -33.21
N PHE A 36 15.95 -3.06 -33.69
CA PHE A 36 16.96 -1.99 -33.71
C PHE A 36 17.88 -2.15 -34.92
N LYS A 37 18.26 -1.02 -35.53
CA LYS A 37 19.25 -0.96 -36.62
C LYS A 37 20.12 0.28 -36.43
N ALA A 38 21.44 0.11 -36.46
CA ALA A 38 22.40 1.22 -36.44
C ALA A 38 23.56 0.97 -37.39
N SER A 39 24.10 2.04 -37.99
CA SER A 39 25.31 1.97 -38.81
C SER A 39 26.53 1.69 -37.95
N MET A 40 27.44 0.82 -38.41
CA MET A 40 28.68 0.53 -37.68
C MET A 40 29.61 1.76 -37.56
N ALA A 41 29.46 2.77 -38.42
CA ALA A 41 30.23 4.02 -38.35
C ALA A 41 29.84 4.94 -37.16
N GLN A 42 28.81 4.58 -36.40
CA GLN A 42 28.25 5.36 -35.29
C GLN A 42 28.37 4.64 -33.93
N ILE A 43 29.13 3.55 -33.84
CA ILE A 43 29.18 2.69 -32.66
C ILE A 43 30.59 2.65 -32.11
N ASP A 44 30.78 3.31 -30.96
CA ASP A 44 32.06 3.33 -30.25
C ASP A 44 32.30 2.06 -29.41
N SER A 45 31.23 1.43 -28.90
CA SER A 45 31.28 0.15 -28.20
C SER A 45 29.91 -0.56 -28.16
N VAL A 46 29.93 -1.88 -28.03
CA VAL A 46 28.75 -2.70 -27.74
C VAL A 46 29.00 -3.39 -26.40
N SER A 47 28.16 -3.13 -25.41
CA SER A 47 28.19 -3.83 -24.12
C SER A 47 26.97 -4.73 -23.99
N PHE A 48 27.20 -5.97 -23.55
CA PHE A 48 26.15 -6.89 -23.17
C PHE A 48 26.16 -7.00 -21.66
N VAL A 49 25.16 -6.43 -20.99
CA VAL A 49 24.96 -6.69 -19.56
C VAL A 49 24.23 -8.04 -19.47
N ASN A 50 24.97 -9.08 -19.10
CA ASN A 50 24.36 -10.36 -18.76
C ASN A 50 23.69 -10.18 -17.39
N SER A 51 22.50 -9.59 -17.39
CA SER A 51 21.72 -9.37 -16.17
C SER A 51 21.22 -10.73 -15.70
N PHE A 52 21.94 -11.33 -14.75
CA PHE A 52 21.44 -12.52 -14.05
C PHE A 52 20.33 -12.06 -13.12
N TYR A 53 19.11 -12.05 -13.64
CA TYR A 53 17.93 -11.82 -12.82
C TYR A 53 17.76 -13.00 -11.85
N MET A 54 17.60 -12.72 -10.56
CA MET A 54 17.30 -13.73 -9.54
C MET A 54 16.19 -13.27 -8.61
N PRO A 55 15.51 -14.19 -7.92
CA PRO A 55 14.57 -13.80 -6.88
C PRO A 55 15.23 -12.99 -5.75
N LEU A 56 14.45 -12.18 -5.06
CA LEU A 56 14.88 -11.15 -4.12
C LEU A 56 15.81 -11.70 -3.02
N ALA A 57 15.41 -12.77 -2.33
CA ALA A 57 16.23 -13.32 -1.25
C ALA A 57 17.57 -13.88 -1.74
N LYS A 58 17.63 -14.44 -2.97
CA LYS A 58 18.91 -14.82 -3.62
C LYS A 58 19.77 -13.60 -3.96
N ALA A 59 19.17 -12.48 -4.33
CA ALA A 59 19.91 -11.24 -4.57
C ALA A 59 20.49 -10.70 -3.27
N MET A 60 19.69 -10.65 -2.20
CA MET A 60 20.13 -10.21 -0.87
C MET A 60 21.26 -11.09 -0.32
N ALA A 61 21.20 -12.41 -0.52
CA ALA A 61 22.25 -13.34 -0.08
C ALA A 61 23.64 -13.07 -0.66
N LYS A 62 23.75 -12.26 -1.72
CA LYS A 62 25.03 -11.83 -2.30
C LYS A 62 25.58 -10.55 -1.70
N ASP A 63 24.79 -9.83 -0.92
CA ASP A 63 25.18 -8.60 -0.27
C ASP A 63 25.79 -8.90 1.11
N PRO A 64 27.11 -8.78 1.27
CA PRO A 64 27.79 -9.19 2.50
C PRO A 64 27.42 -8.32 3.71
N ARG A 65 26.71 -7.20 3.52
CA ARG A 65 26.27 -6.32 4.61
C ARG A 65 25.13 -6.92 5.43
N PHE A 66 24.43 -7.92 4.91
CA PHE A 66 23.26 -8.53 5.56
C PHE A 66 23.49 -10.01 5.84
N GLY A 67 24.73 -10.41 6.14
CA GLY A 67 25.09 -11.81 6.33
C GLY A 67 24.24 -12.48 7.40
N LEU A 68 24.09 -11.82 8.55
CA LEU A 68 23.34 -12.34 9.69
C LEU A 68 21.83 -12.34 9.42
N PHE A 69 21.28 -11.25 8.88
CA PHE A 69 19.86 -11.20 8.54
C PHE A 69 19.50 -12.25 7.48
N ASN A 70 20.34 -12.43 6.46
CA ASN A 70 20.13 -13.44 5.43
C ASN A 70 20.26 -14.88 5.97
N GLU A 71 21.14 -15.11 6.96
CA GLU A 71 21.19 -16.39 7.66
C GLU A 71 19.85 -16.68 8.35
N ALA A 72 19.30 -15.71 9.08
CA ALA A 72 18.00 -15.81 9.74
C ALA A 72 16.84 -16.01 8.74
N LEU A 73 16.83 -15.24 7.64
CA LEU A 73 15.86 -15.37 6.54
C LEU A 73 15.86 -16.78 5.94
N ARG A 74 17.04 -17.41 5.83
CA ARG A 74 17.18 -18.78 5.33
C ARG A 74 16.69 -19.82 6.33
N VAL A 75 17.13 -19.78 7.59
CA VAL A 75 16.78 -20.82 8.57
C VAL A 75 15.31 -20.79 8.96
N THR A 76 14.67 -19.62 8.87
CA THR A 76 13.22 -19.47 9.11
C THR A 76 12.35 -19.90 7.93
N GLY A 77 12.94 -20.22 6.78
CA GLY A 77 12.22 -20.63 5.57
C GLY A 77 11.66 -19.48 4.72
N TRP A 78 11.73 -18.23 5.20
CA TRP A 78 11.23 -17.07 4.45
C TRP A 78 12.01 -16.80 3.16
N ALA A 79 13.32 -17.07 3.13
CA ALA A 79 14.11 -16.98 1.91
C ALA A 79 13.58 -17.95 0.84
N ASP A 80 13.24 -19.18 1.24
CA ASP A 80 12.70 -20.19 0.33
C ASP A 80 11.30 -19.81 -0.16
N TYR A 81 10.43 -19.33 0.72
CA TYR A 81 9.11 -18.80 0.36
C TYR A 81 9.21 -17.70 -0.72
N ILE A 82 10.03 -16.68 -0.49
CA ILE A 82 10.24 -15.55 -1.42
C ILE A 82 10.87 -16.02 -2.75
N ASN A 83 11.81 -16.97 -2.69
CA ASN A 83 12.51 -17.46 -3.88
C ASN A 83 11.67 -18.40 -4.76
N GLN A 84 10.69 -19.09 -4.18
CA GLN A 84 9.86 -20.10 -4.86
C GLN A 84 8.55 -19.53 -5.38
N MET A 85 8.11 -18.37 -4.89
CA MET A 85 6.90 -17.71 -5.37
C MET A 85 7.02 -17.37 -6.87
N PRO A 86 5.98 -17.64 -7.69
CA PRO A 86 5.99 -17.23 -9.09
C PRO A 86 6.04 -15.71 -9.22
N LEU A 87 6.59 -15.22 -10.33
CA LEU A 87 6.70 -13.77 -10.60
C LEU A 87 5.36 -13.13 -10.96
N GLU A 88 4.44 -13.94 -11.49
CA GLU A 88 3.09 -13.57 -11.89
C GLU A 88 2.15 -14.70 -11.47
N ASP A 89 0.91 -14.35 -11.12
CA ASP A 89 -0.14 -15.33 -10.83
C ASP A 89 -0.42 -16.18 -12.09
N PRO A 90 -0.11 -17.49 -12.08
CA PRO A 90 -0.29 -18.36 -13.24
C PRO A 90 -1.77 -18.62 -13.57
N THR A 91 -2.69 -18.27 -12.67
CA THR A 91 -4.13 -18.45 -12.86
C THR A 91 -4.81 -17.22 -13.46
N PHE A 92 -4.10 -16.09 -13.54
CA PHE A 92 -4.61 -14.86 -14.14
C PHE A 92 -4.58 -14.93 -15.67
N ASP A 93 -5.75 -14.88 -16.30
CA ASP A 93 -5.89 -14.75 -17.76
C ASP A 93 -6.30 -13.30 -18.13
N PRO A 94 -5.40 -12.48 -18.70
CA PRO A 94 -5.73 -11.11 -19.10
C PRO A 94 -6.80 -11.03 -20.20
N LYS A 95 -7.13 -12.15 -20.87
CA LYS A 95 -8.17 -12.23 -21.89
C LYS A 95 -9.50 -12.76 -21.35
N ALA A 96 -9.57 -13.23 -20.10
CA ALA A 96 -10.81 -13.75 -19.54
C ALA A 96 -11.86 -12.64 -19.34
N ASP A 97 -11.43 -11.43 -18.98
CA ASP A 97 -12.34 -10.31 -18.78
C ASP A 97 -12.66 -9.58 -20.10
N GLN A 98 -13.82 -9.89 -20.65
CA GLN A 98 -14.34 -9.30 -21.89
C GLN A 98 -15.36 -8.16 -21.65
N ARG A 99 -15.54 -7.71 -20.39
CA ARG A 99 -16.47 -6.61 -20.06
C ARG A 99 -16.06 -5.34 -20.80
N ALA A 100 -17.01 -4.57 -21.35
CA ALA A 100 -16.68 -3.37 -22.12
C ALA A 100 -15.86 -2.37 -21.29
N ILE A 101 -14.73 -1.88 -21.84
CA ILE A 101 -13.99 -0.74 -21.26
C ILE A 101 -14.94 0.44 -21.18
N MET A 102 -14.97 1.10 -20.04
CA MET A 102 -15.72 2.33 -19.87
C MET A 102 -14.78 3.52 -19.90
N THR A 103 -15.37 4.68 -20.22
CA THR A 103 -14.70 5.97 -20.07
C THR A 103 -15.30 6.63 -18.85
N HIS A 104 -14.48 6.90 -17.84
CA HIS A 104 -14.82 7.86 -16.81
C HIS A 104 -14.17 9.20 -17.19
N THR A 105 -13.14 9.60 -16.44
CA THR A 105 -12.27 10.72 -16.72
C THR A 105 -11.28 10.36 -17.82
N VAL A 106 -10.71 9.16 -17.74
CA VAL A 106 -9.84 8.55 -18.75
C VAL A 106 -10.38 7.18 -19.14
N PRO A 107 -10.02 6.66 -20.33
CA PRO A 107 -10.34 5.28 -20.71
C PRO A 107 -9.70 4.29 -19.73
N GLU A 108 -10.49 3.34 -19.24
CA GLU A 108 -9.98 2.24 -18.43
C GLU A 108 -9.07 1.32 -19.27
N GLU A 109 -8.00 0.83 -18.67
CA GLU A 109 -7.15 -0.23 -19.20
C GLU A 109 -7.32 -1.52 -18.40
N ARG A 110 -7.04 -2.66 -19.03
CA ARG A 110 -7.06 -3.96 -18.34
C ARG A 110 -5.64 -4.32 -17.91
N PRO A 111 -5.45 -4.89 -16.70
CA PRO A 111 -4.17 -5.47 -16.33
C PRO A 111 -3.75 -6.55 -17.34
N THR A 112 -2.50 -6.48 -17.79
CA THR A 112 -1.91 -7.48 -18.70
C THR A 112 -1.24 -8.64 -17.95
N ALA A 113 -0.97 -8.44 -16.66
CA ALA A 113 -0.42 -9.42 -15.74
C ALA A 113 -0.88 -9.11 -14.30
N ARG A 114 -0.82 -10.11 -13.42
CA ARG A 114 -0.91 -9.96 -11.97
C ARG A 114 0.43 -10.36 -11.37
N LYS A 115 1.33 -9.40 -11.24
CA LYS A 115 2.68 -9.61 -10.69
C LYS A 115 2.62 -9.86 -9.19
N ILE A 116 3.53 -10.72 -8.74
CA ILE A 116 3.77 -11.01 -7.32
C ILE A 116 5.18 -10.56 -7.00
N GLY A 117 5.36 -9.91 -5.87
CA GLY A 117 6.67 -9.43 -5.45
C GLY A 117 6.71 -9.09 -3.98
N PHE A 118 7.91 -8.75 -3.52
CA PHE A 118 8.23 -8.67 -2.11
C PHE A 118 9.08 -7.45 -1.80
N THR A 119 9.04 -7.03 -0.54
CA THR A 119 10.00 -6.07 -0.01
C THR A 119 10.58 -6.57 1.30
N ILE A 120 11.88 -6.40 1.51
CA ILE A 120 12.54 -6.72 2.78
C ILE A 120 13.13 -5.43 3.36
N LEU A 121 12.76 -5.08 4.59
CA LEU A 121 13.41 -4.04 5.37
C LEU A 121 14.41 -4.74 6.29
N ALA A 122 15.72 -4.59 6.08
CA ALA A 122 16.71 -5.38 6.83
C ALA A 122 17.75 -4.47 7.50
N PRO A 123 18.02 -4.63 8.81
CA PRO A 123 19.22 -4.04 9.39
C PRO A 123 20.45 -4.77 8.85
N SER A 124 21.51 -4.03 8.55
CA SER A 124 22.82 -4.62 8.22
C SER A 124 23.47 -5.22 9.46
N ASP A 125 24.47 -6.08 9.26
CA ASP A 125 25.30 -6.64 10.33
C ASP A 125 25.94 -5.52 11.17
N GLU A 126 26.27 -4.38 10.55
CA GLU A 126 26.76 -3.19 11.24
C GLU A 126 25.69 -2.52 12.12
N SER A 127 24.47 -2.33 11.61
CA SER A 127 23.35 -1.79 12.39
C SER A 127 23.00 -2.71 13.55
N LEU A 128 22.98 -4.03 13.32
CA LEU A 128 22.74 -5.07 14.34
C LEU A 128 23.81 -5.05 15.44
N ALA A 129 25.09 -4.95 15.07
CA ALA A 129 26.19 -4.86 16.03
C ALA A 129 26.14 -3.61 16.91
N LYS A 130 25.54 -2.51 16.43
CA LYS A 130 25.37 -1.25 17.19
C LYS A 130 24.08 -1.21 18.02
N PHE A 131 23.14 -2.12 17.79
CA PHE A 131 21.84 -2.12 18.46
C PHE A 131 21.94 -2.65 19.90
N THR A 132 22.11 -1.74 20.86
CA THR A 132 22.33 -2.05 22.29
C THR A 132 21.08 -1.84 23.15
N ALA A 133 19.94 -1.46 22.55
CA ALA A 133 18.70 -1.21 23.28
C ALA A 133 18.05 -2.50 23.84
N CYS A 134 18.39 -3.67 23.30
CA CYS A 134 17.89 -4.95 23.79
C CYS A 134 18.64 -5.40 25.06
N PRO A 135 17.97 -5.55 26.22
CA PRO A 135 18.61 -6.04 27.44
C PRO A 135 19.18 -7.46 27.31
N ALA A 136 18.61 -8.29 26.44
CA ALA A 136 19.13 -9.63 26.16
C ALA A 136 20.39 -9.62 25.28
N CYS A 137 20.69 -8.50 24.60
CA CYS A 137 21.84 -8.32 23.72
C CYS A 137 22.56 -6.99 24.01
N PRO A 138 23.08 -6.78 25.22
CA PRO A 138 23.61 -5.47 25.65
C PRO A 138 24.85 -5.01 24.89
N ASN A 139 25.54 -5.94 24.20
CA ASN A 139 26.74 -5.66 23.41
C ASN A 139 26.45 -5.61 21.90
N GLY A 140 25.17 -5.54 21.50
CA GLY A 140 24.75 -5.67 20.11
C GLY A 140 24.53 -7.12 19.69
N VAL A 141 24.11 -7.29 18.44
CA VAL A 141 23.76 -8.58 17.84
C VAL A 141 24.86 -8.99 16.85
N HIS A 142 25.57 -10.08 17.13
CA HIS A 142 26.75 -10.52 16.35
C HIS A 142 26.62 -11.94 15.79
N SER A 143 25.54 -12.64 16.14
CA SER A 143 25.31 -14.03 15.78
C SER A 143 23.83 -14.34 15.64
N LEU A 144 23.50 -15.48 15.02
CA LEU A 144 22.12 -15.95 14.90
C LEU A 144 21.48 -16.17 16.28
N ALA A 145 22.26 -16.64 17.26
CA ALA A 145 21.80 -16.83 18.62
C ALA A 145 21.47 -15.49 19.32
N ASP A 146 22.26 -14.43 19.06
CA ASP A 146 21.92 -13.10 19.58
C ASP A 146 20.63 -12.57 18.95
N LEU A 147 20.42 -12.81 17.65
CA LEU A 147 19.21 -12.37 16.96
C LEU A 147 17.98 -13.14 17.46
N GLU A 148 18.13 -14.43 17.75
CA GLU A 148 17.09 -15.24 18.40
C GLU A 148 16.79 -14.76 19.82
N ASN A 149 17.81 -14.41 20.61
CA ASN A 149 17.63 -13.83 21.95
C ASN A 149 16.89 -12.50 21.89
N LEU A 150 17.22 -11.64 20.92
CA LEU A 150 16.51 -10.38 20.66
C LEU A 150 15.05 -10.63 20.28
N ALA A 151 14.79 -11.53 19.33
CA ALA A 151 13.44 -11.88 18.90
C ALA A 151 12.62 -12.43 20.07
N THR A 152 13.19 -13.36 20.84
CA THR A 152 12.56 -13.94 22.03
C THR A 152 12.24 -12.86 23.04
N PHE A 153 13.17 -11.94 23.33
CA PHE A 153 12.94 -10.87 24.30
C PHE A 153 11.73 -10.00 23.96
N TYR A 154 11.58 -9.58 22.70
CA TYR A 154 10.49 -8.66 22.31
C TYR A 154 9.17 -9.35 21.99
N TYR A 155 9.18 -10.59 21.51
CA TYR A 155 7.98 -11.27 21.01
C TYR A 155 7.37 -12.24 22.03
N ARG A 156 8.13 -12.69 23.02
CA ARG A 156 7.65 -13.70 23.99
C ARG A 156 6.41 -13.26 24.75
N ASP A 157 6.40 -12.04 25.28
CA ASP A 157 5.26 -11.54 26.07
C ASP A 157 4.10 -11.11 25.17
N VAL A 158 4.39 -10.51 24.00
CA VAL A 158 3.39 -10.15 22.97
C VAL A 158 2.52 -11.35 22.57
N TYR A 159 3.13 -12.52 22.45
CA TYR A 159 2.44 -13.76 22.06
C TYR A 159 2.18 -14.71 23.25
N ASN A 160 2.21 -14.19 24.48
CA ASN A 160 1.87 -14.92 25.70
C ASN A 160 2.57 -16.29 25.80
N HIS A 161 3.88 -16.31 25.55
CA HIS A 161 4.74 -17.48 25.71
C HIS A 161 4.39 -18.68 24.82
N ASP A 162 3.64 -18.49 23.73
CA ASP A 162 3.10 -19.59 22.92
C ASP A 162 4.14 -20.38 22.12
N ALA A 163 5.40 -19.93 22.10
CA ALA A 163 6.50 -20.53 21.35
C ALA A 163 7.75 -20.88 22.19
N ASP A 164 7.69 -20.80 23.53
CA ASP A 164 8.83 -21.06 24.43
C ASP A 164 9.46 -22.46 24.28
N PHE A 165 8.70 -23.42 23.77
CA PHE A 165 9.11 -24.81 23.56
C PHE A 165 9.43 -25.14 22.08
N ILE A 166 9.24 -24.18 21.17
CA ILE A 166 9.40 -24.39 19.74
C ILE A 166 10.86 -24.16 19.37
N THR A 167 11.52 -25.18 18.85
CA THR A 167 12.94 -25.11 18.42
C THR A 167 13.11 -25.14 16.89
N ASP A 168 12.03 -25.41 16.16
CA ASP A 168 12.05 -25.39 14.70
C ASP A 168 11.87 -23.96 14.20
N TYR A 169 12.92 -23.39 13.62
CA TYR A 169 12.90 -22.04 13.06
C TYR A 169 11.88 -21.85 11.94
N THR A 170 11.46 -22.93 11.27
CA THR A 170 10.48 -22.85 10.18
C THR A 170 9.03 -22.82 10.67
N ASP A 171 8.79 -23.10 11.96
CA ASP A 171 7.48 -22.93 12.57
C ASP A 171 7.16 -21.42 12.63
N LYS A 172 6.02 -21.02 12.04
CA LYS A 172 5.55 -19.63 12.01
C LYS A 172 5.37 -19.02 13.41
N LYS A 173 5.25 -19.82 14.46
CA LYS A 173 5.16 -19.34 15.85
C LYS A 173 6.52 -19.06 16.47
N HIS A 174 7.60 -19.66 15.97
CA HIS A 174 8.94 -19.44 16.51
C HIS A 174 9.28 -17.94 16.55
N TYR A 175 9.82 -17.42 17.66
CA TYR A 175 10.01 -15.98 17.82
C TYR A 175 10.94 -15.37 16.77
N LEU A 176 12.05 -16.04 16.42
CA LEU A 176 12.90 -15.63 15.29
C LEU A 176 12.13 -15.60 13.95
N ASN A 177 11.23 -16.56 13.70
CA ASN A 177 10.41 -16.59 12.50
C ASN A 177 9.50 -15.36 12.41
N ARG A 178 8.79 -15.06 13.50
CA ARG A 178 7.92 -13.87 13.61
C ARG A 178 8.69 -12.57 13.44
N PHE A 179 9.86 -12.47 14.07
CA PHE A 179 10.76 -11.33 13.92
C PHE A 179 11.14 -11.11 12.46
N ILE A 180 11.59 -12.16 11.75
CA ILE A 180 11.96 -12.05 10.33
C ILE A 180 10.74 -11.76 9.44
N ALA A 181 9.59 -12.36 9.73
CA ALA A 181 8.34 -12.12 9.00
C ALA A 181 7.91 -10.65 9.09
N TYR A 182 8.11 -9.98 10.23
CA TYR A 182 7.78 -8.57 10.44
C TYR A 182 8.61 -7.59 9.60
N HIS A 183 9.74 -8.05 9.07
CA HIS A 183 10.62 -7.29 8.20
C HIS A 183 10.35 -7.52 6.70
N CYS A 184 9.44 -8.45 6.36
CA CYS A 184 9.15 -8.84 4.98
C CYS A 184 7.72 -8.44 4.60
N PHE A 185 7.50 -7.98 3.37
CA PHE A 185 6.20 -7.55 2.86
C PHE A 185 5.90 -8.22 1.53
N ASP A 186 4.63 -8.49 1.25
CA ASP A 186 4.09 -9.13 0.04
C ASP A 186 3.83 -8.15 -1.12
N ARG A 187 4.63 -7.08 -1.18
CA ARG A 187 4.50 -6.01 -2.17
C ARG A 187 5.86 -5.54 -2.66
N THR A 188 5.99 -5.22 -3.95
CA THR A 188 7.19 -4.57 -4.49
C THR A 188 7.14 -3.06 -4.24
N THR A 189 7.84 -2.59 -3.22
CA THR A 189 7.77 -1.19 -2.76
C THR A 189 9.16 -0.57 -2.78
N THR A 190 9.32 0.52 -3.52
CA THR A 190 10.51 1.38 -3.43
C THR A 190 10.48 2.16 -2.11
N ALA A 191 11.63 2.59 -1.59
CA ALA A 191 11.66 3.31 -0.30
C ALA A 191 10.75 4.53 -0.29
N SER A 192 10.63 5.26 -1.41
CA SER A 192 9.73 6.40 -1.54
C SER A 192 8.25 6.03 -1.47
N ARG A 193 7.87 4.82 -1.90
CA ARG A 193 6.48 4.36 -1.92
C ARG A 193 5.97 3.83 -0.59
N PHE A 194 6.81 3.82 0.45
CA PHE A 194 6.31 3.59 1.81
C PHE A 194 5.46 4.76 2.29
N ILE A 195 5.83 6.00 1.96
CA ILE A 195 4.96 7.16 2.25
C ILE A 195 5.25 8.42 1.42
N LYS A 196 6.51 8.67 1.07
CA LYS A 196 6.96 9.90 0.41
C LYS A 196 6.20 10.22 -0.87
N ASP A 197 5.96 9.23 -1.71
CA ASP A 197 5.32 9.43 -3.01
C ASP A 197 3.83 9.80 -2.88
N TYR A 198 3.23 9.56 -1.71
CA TYR A 198 1.86 9.98 -1.38
C TYR A 198 1.80 11.41 -0.81
N ALA A 199 2.95 12.06 -0.59
CA ALA A 199 3.05 13.47 -0.21
C ALA A 199 2.82 14.38 -1.42
N THR A 200 1.64 14.26 -2.01
CA THR A 200 1.25 14.95 -3.24
C THR A 200 0.67 16.33 -2.94
N PRO A 201 0.45 17.20 -3.95
CA PRO A 201 -0.23 18.47 -3.76
C PRO A 201 -1.67 18.36 -3.25
N HIS A 202 -2.28 17.16 -3.19
CA HIS A 202 -3.56 16.95 -2.52
C HIS A 202 -3.47 17.15 -1.02
N HIS A 203 -2.33 16.85 -0.40
CA HIS A 203 -2.16 16.90 1.05
C HIS A 203 -1.54 18.20 1.52
N PHE A 204 -2.11 18.75 2.58
CA PHE A 204 -1.60 19.94 3.23
C PHE A 204 -0.37 19.64 4.09
N PRO A 205 0.76 20.34 3.90
CA PRO A 205 1.99 20.10 4.65
C PRO A 205 1.89 20.31 6.16
N GLN A 206 0.90 21.05 6.66
CA GLN A 206 0.74 21.27 8.10
C GLN A 206 0.11 20.09 8.86
N TYR A 207 -0.36 19.05 8.16
CA TYR A 207 -0.90 17.85 8.79
C TYR A 207 0.02 16.66 8.63
N ASP A 208 0.11 15.87 9.69
CA ASP A 208 0.82 14.60 9.66
C ASP A 208 0.19 13.64 8.64
N MET A 209 1.03 12.77 8.10
CA MET A 209 0.62 11.76 7.13
C MET A 209 1.17 10.41 7.54
N PHE A 210 0.31 9.41 7.49
CA PHE A 210 0.59 8.05 7.93
C PHE A 210 0.18 7.04 6.88
N GLU A 211 0.96 5.97 6.75
CA GLU A 211 0.61 4.74 6.06
C GLU A 211 0.73 3.59 7.05
N TYR A 212 -0.11 2.58 6.87
CA TYR A 212 -0.10 1.36 7.66
C TYR A 212 0.02 0.19 6.71
N LEU A 213 0.98 -0.70 6.95
CA LEU A 213 1.24 -1.84 6.08
C LEU A 213 1.24 -3.13 6.88
N GLU A 214 0.67 -4.18 6.30
CA GLU A 214 0.81 -5.54 6.83
C GLU A 214 2.11 -6.15 6.29
N PRO A 215 3.04 -6.56 7.18
CA PRO A 215 4.14 -7.43 6.80
C PRO A 215 3.66 -8.89 6.69
N LEU A 216 4.55 -9.81 6.32
CA LEU A 216 4.27 -11.25 6.29
C LEU A 216 3.99 -11.84 7.67
N LEU A 217 4.33 -11.13 8.75
CA LEU A 217 3.85 -11.44 10.08
C LEU A 217 2.35 -11.12 10.16
N GLU A 218 1.53 -12.17 10.09
CA GLU A 218 0.08 -12.09 10.25
C GLU A 218 -0.31 -11.37 11.55
N GLN A 219 -1.44 -10.66 11.55
CA GLN A 219 -1.98 -9.96 12.74
C GLN A 219 -1.04 -8.88 13.32
N SER A 220 -0.35 -8.16 12.45
CA SER A 220 0.54 -7.06 12.84
C SER A 220 0.45 -5.91 11.85
N LEU A 221 0.95 -4.74 12.26
CA LEU A 221 1.08 -3.55 11.40
C LEU A 221 2.46 -2.94 11.55
N VAL A 222 2.96 -2.37 10.46
CA VAL A 222 4.03 -1.37 10.45
C VAL A 222 3.40 -0.01 10.19
N GLU A 223 3.65 0.95 11.07
CA GLU A 223 3.32 2.36 10.85
C GLU A 223 4.47 3.06 10.14
N VAL A 224 4.15 3.89 9.16
CA VAL A 224 5.08 4.79 8.51
C VAL A 224 4.54 6.20 8.63
N GLN A 225 5.26 7.09 9.31
CA GLN A 225 4.94 8.51 9.37
C GLN A 225 5.84 9.29 8.40
N LEU A 226 5.29 10.23 7.65
CA LEU A 226 6.11 11.13 6.84
C LEU A 226 6.80 12.17 7.74
N ASP A 227 8.13 12.22 7.71
CA ASP A 227 8.87 13.36 8.25
C ASP A 227 8.91 14.48 7.21
N ARG A 228 8.01 15.46 7.36
CA ARG A 228 7.92 16.60 6.43
C ARG A 228 9.10 17.56 6.56
N ASP A 229 9.66 17.68 7.75
CA ASP A 229 10.76 18.59 8.06
C ASP A 229 12.13 17.94 7.76
N CYS A 230 12.14 16.62 7.54
CA CYS A 230 13.32 15.82 7.25
C CYS A 230 14.40 16.00 8.33
N VAL A 231 14.00 15.99 9.61
CA VAL A 231 14.87 16.34 10.74
C VAL A 231 15.91 15.27 11.04
N LEU A 232 15.68 14.02 10.61
CA LEU A 232 16.63 12.91 10.72
C LEU A 232 17.18 12.49 9.33
N PRO A 233 18.39 11.89 9.26
CA PRO A 233 18.91 11.37 7.99
C PRO A 233 17.95 10.37 7.34
N ASN A 234 17.69 10.53 6.03
CA ASN A 234 16.83 9.65 5.23
C ASN A 234 15.35 9.54 5.68
N SER A 235 14.93 10.37 6.62
CA SER A 235 13.56 10.43 7.15
C SER A 235 12.50 10.81 6.11
N GLN A 236 12.89 11.41 4.98
CA GLN A 236 11.98 11.69 3.87
C GLN A 236 11.33 10.42 3.30
N TYR A 237 11.89 9.24 3.55
CA TYR A 237 11.31 7.95 3.12
C TYR A 237 10.33 7.36 4.15
N GLY A 238 10.24 7.96 5.33
CA GLY A 238 9.34 7.58 6.41
C GLY A 238 10.06 7.28 7.72
N LEU A 239 9.40 7.63 8.82
CA LEU A 239 9.72 7.22 10.18
C LEU A 239 8.95 5.94 10.48
N LEU A 240 9.65 4.81 10.57
CA LEU A 240 9.00 3.51 10.78
C LEU A 240 8.77 3.30 12.28
N ASN A 241 7.52 3.01 12.66
CA ASN A 241 7.10 2.75 14.04
C ASN A 241 7.57 3.82 15.04
N SER A 242 7.45 5.10 14.70
CA SER A 242 7.90 6.22 15.55
C SER A 242 7.12 6.31 16.86
N GLN A 243 5.87 5.84 16.90
CA GLN A 243 4.98 5.99 18.08
C GLN A 243 4.84 7.45 18.52
N GLY A 244 4.83 8.38 17.56
CA GLY A 244 4.81 9.82 17.81
C GLY A 244 6.11 10.39 18.41
N ASP A 245 7.16 9.59 18.53
CA ASP A 245 8.47 9.97 19.06
C ASP A 245 9.56 9.67 18.03
N THR A 246 10.06 10.72 17.38
CA THR A 246 11.08 10.58 16.32
C THR A 246 12.37 9.91 16.81
N THR A 247 12.64 9.91 18.13
CA THR A 247 13.81 9.24 18.70
C THR A 247 13.70 7.71 18.72
N LYS A 248 12.47 7.18 18.60
CA LYS A 248 12.21 5.73 18.49
C LYS A 248 12.12 5.24 17.06
N ALA A 249 12.04 6.16 16.10
CA ALA A 249 11.83 5.82 14.70
C ALA A 249 12.98 4.96 14.15
N VAL A 250 12.61 3.91 13.43
CA VAL A 250 13.55 3.18 12.57
C VAL A 250 13.59 3.91 11.22
N LEU A 251 14.79 4.18 10.73
CA LEU A 251 15.02 4.99 9.53
C LEU A 251 15.55 4.13 8.40
N PHE A 252 15.24 4.50 7.17
CA PHE A 252 15.97 3.99 6.01
C PHE A 252 17.43 4.45 6.05
N SER A 253 18.35 3.62 5.58
CA SER A 253 19.74 4.01 5.31
C SER A 253 19.91 4.43 3.84
N GLU A 254 21.14 4.68 3.39
CA GLU A 254 21.44 5.02 1.99
C GLU A 254 21.22 3.85 1.02
N ALA A 255 21.26 2.61 1.53
CA ALA A 255 21.09 1.42 0.70
C ALA A 255 19.63 1.03 0.54
N ILE A 256 18.92 1.85 -0.22
CA ILE A 256 17.54 1.65 -0.62
C ILE A 256 17.44 1.06 -2.03
N ASN A 257 16.27 0.48 -2.33
CA ASN A 257 15.89 -0.06 -3.63
C ASN A 257 16.91 -1.09 -4.16
N LYS A 258 17.49 -1.88 -3.26
CA LYS A 258 18.47 -2.90 -3.63
C LYS A 258 17.77 -4.19 -4.07
N PRO A 259 18.40 -5.00 -4.94
CA PRO A 259 19.59 -4.67 -5.71
C PRO A 259 19.30 -3.55 -6.74
N ASP A 260 20.30 -2.70 -7.02
CA ASP A 260 20.16 -1.57 -7.94
C ASP A 260 19.69 -2.01 -9.34
N SER A 261 18.74 -1.27 -9.91
CA SER A 261 18.30 -1.33 -11.32
C SER A 261 18.25 -2.72 -11.99
N GLY A 262 17.53 -3.66 -11.36
CA GLY A 262 16.92 -4.78 -12.09
C GLY A 262 17.53 -6.17 -11.87
N TYR A 263 18.40 -6.38 -10.89
CA TYR A 263 18.92 -7.73 -10.62
C TYR A 263 17.93 -8.64 -9.86
N SER A 264 16.91 -8.07 -9.23
CA SER A 264 15.84 -8.82 -8.56
C SER A 264 14.62 -8.96 -9.47
N LEU A 265 14.10 -10.18 -9.58
CA LEU A 265 12.92 -10.49 -10.39
C LEU A 265 11.60 -10.08 -9.72
N ASN A 266 11.57 -10.06 -8.39
CA ASN A 266 10.33 -9.97 -7.62
C ASN A 266 10.47 -9.04 -6.41
N GLY A 267 11.20 -7.93 -6.55
CA GLY A 267 11.09 -6.77 -5.65
C GLY A 267 12.42 -6.26 -5.08
N TYR A 268 12.38 -5.61 -3.91
CA TYR A 268 13.51 -4.85 -3.36
C TYR A 268 13.81 -5.19 -1.90
N TYR A 269 15.05 -4.98 -1.47
CA TYR A 269 15.39 -4.84 -0.06
C TYR A 269 15.93 -3.44 0.22
N HIS A 270 15.70 -2.95 1.43
CA HIS A 270 16.15 -1.67 1.92
C HIS A 270 16.86 -1.85 3.24
N GLU A 271 18.00 -1.21 3.39
CA GLU A 271 18.69 -1.15 4.68
C GLU A 271 17.95 -0.21 5.64
N ILE A 272 17.79 -0.65 6.89
CA ILE A 272 17.22 0.15 7.98
C ILE A 272 18.21 0.31 9.14
N SER A 273 18.05 1.38 9.91
CA SER A 273 18.99 1.82 10.96
C SER A 273 18.98 0.94 12.21
N ALA A 274 17.89 0.21 12.46
CA ALA A 274 17.69 -0.67 13.61
C ALA A 274 16.66 -1.76 13.27
N PRO A 275 16.56 -2.84 14.06
CA PRO A 275 15.49 -3.83 13.92
C PRO A 275 14.09 -3.22 14.03
N LEU A 276 13.17 -3.64 13.16
CA LEU A 276 11.74 -3.40 13.35
C LEU A 276 11.21 -4.36 14.42
N LEU A 277 10.52 -3.81 15.41
CA LEU A 277 10.03 -4.58 16.56
C LEU A 277 8.52 -4.46 16.69
N PHE A 278 7.84 -5.61 16.67
CA PHE A 278 6.43 -5.70 17.05
C PHE A 278 6.33 -5.97 18.55
N THR A 279 5.98 -4.94 19.32
CA THR A 279 6.03 -4.93 20.79
C THR A 279 4.68 -4.55 21.39
N GLU A 280 4.45 -4.86 22.67
CA GLU A 280 3.26 -4.41 23.39
C GLU A 280 3.12 -2.87 23.39
N ALA A 281 4.24 -2.15 23.44
CA ALA A 281 4.24 -0.67 23.36
C ALA A 281 3.75 -0.16 22.00
N LEU A 282 4.15 -0.82 20.90
CA LEU A 282 3.64 -0.49 19.56
C LEU A 282 2.15 -0.80 19.43
N ILE A 283 1.70 -1.96 19.95
CA ILE A 283 0.28 -2.33 19.95
C ILE A 283 -0.53 -1.29 20.74
N ALA A 284 -0.06 -0.89 21.92
CA ALA A 284 -0.69 0.13 22.74
C ALA A 284 -0.79 1.48 22.01
N ASP A 285 0.29 1.91 21.38
CA ASP A 285 0.34 3.13 20.58
C ASP A 285 -0.68 3.11 19.41
N LEU A 286 -0.67 2.06 18.58
CA LEU A 286 -1.63 1.85 17.49
C LEU A 286 -3.09 1.84 17.99
N SER A 287 -3.35 1.25 19.16
CA SER A 287 -4.69 1.20 19.76
C SER A 287 -5.15 2.53 20.38
N SER A 288 -4.24 3.49 20.54
CA SER A 288 -4.47 4.77 21.23
C SER A 288 -4.57 5.97 20.29
N LYS A 289 -4.61 5.74 18.97
CA LYS A 289 -4.69 6.78 17.94
C LYS A 289 -5.74 6.45 16.88
N ARG A 290 -6.16 7.46 16.11
CA ARG A 290 -6.97 7.23 14.90
C ARG A 290 -6.10 6.57 13.83
N LEU A 291 -6.57 5.44 13.32
CA LEU A 291 -6.02 4.80 12.13
C LEU A 291 -6.87 5.22 10.93
N ARG A 292 -6.40 6.21 10.14
CA ARG A 292 -6.97 6.52 8.82
C ARG A 292 -6.14 5.79 7.77
N MET A 293 -6.80 4.95 6.98
CA MET A 293 -6.13 4.15 5.96
C MET A 293 -6.85 4.33 4.64
N ASP A 294 -6.10 4.75 3.62
CA ASP A 294 -6.54 4.70 2.23
C ASP A 294 -6.87 3.26 1.84
N ILE A 295 -8.01 3.00 1.21
CA ILE A 295 -8.39 1.61 0.95
C ILE A 295 -7.53 0.94 -0.13
N ALA A 296 -6.88 1.70 -1.02
CA ALA A 296 -5.94 1.14 -1.98
C ALA A 296 -4.69 0.56 -1.28
N SER A 297 -4.36 1.00 -0.06
CA SER A 297 -3.27 0.45 0.75
C SER A 297 -3.50 -1.00 1.19
N PHE A 298 -4.76 -1.47 1.18
CA PHE A 298 -5.15 -2.83 1.59
C PHE A 298 -4.72 -3.90 0.59
N PHE A 299 -4.39 -3.49 -0.64
CA PHE A 299 -4.17 -4.40 -1.77
C PHE A 299 -2.73 -4.33 -2.29
N PRO A 300 -1.84 -5.24 -1.84
CA PRO A 300 -0.46 -5.35 -2.30
C PRO A 300 -0.29 -5.38 -3.83
N GLU A 301 -1.27 -5.93 -4.54
CA GLU A 301 -1.27 -6.05 -5.99
C GLU A 301 -1.25 -4.69 -6.69
N LEU A 302 -1.92 -3.67 -6.14
CA LEU A 302 -1.95 -2.33 -6.73
C LEU A 302 -0.56 -1.67 -6.68
N VAL A 303 0.20 -1.90 -5.60
CA VAL A 303 1.58 -1.39 -5.47
C VAL A 303 2.52 -2.19 -6.36
N THR A 304 2.45 -3.52 -6.29
CA THR A 304 3.33 -4.44 -7.03
C THR A 304 3.19 -4.31 -8.55
N ASN A 305 1.98 -4.06 -9.02
CA ASN A 305 1.70 -3.86 -10.44
C ASN A 305 1.86 -2.40 -10.88
N ASN A 306 2.44 -1.54 -10.04
CA ASN A 306 2.69 -0.14 -10.34
C ASN A 306 1.42 0.61 -10.75
N MET A 307 0.33 0.39 -10.03
CA MET A 307 -0.94 1.09 -10.23
C MET A 307 -1.09 2.23 -9.20
N ARG A 308 -0.83 1.94 -7.91
CA ARG A 308 -1.02 2.90 -6.80
C ARG A 308 0.04 4.01 -6.79
N GLY A 309 -0.40 5.24 -6.55
CA GLY A 309 0.48 6.42 -6.39
C GLY A 309 1.04 7.01 -7.70
N ASN A 310 0.45 6.68 -8.85
CA ASN A 310 0.93 7.18 -10.14
C ASN A 310 0.44 8.60 -10.45
N ASN A 311 1.37 9.50 -10.74
CA ASN A 311 1.19 10.81 -11.38
C ASN A 311 0.06 11.70 -10.81
N PRO A 312 0.11 12.07 -9.52
CA PRO A 312 -0.92 12.89 -8.87
C PRO A 312 -1.07 14.29 -9.48
N THR A 313 -0.08 14.76 -10.27
CA THR A 313 -0.14 16.05 -10.99
C THR A 313 -0.69 15.94 -12.39
N ALA A 314 -1.14 14.75 -12.80
CA ALA A 314 -1.77 14.55 -14.09
C ALA A 314 -3.03 15.40 -14.23
N ILE A 315 -3.14 16.10 -15.36
CA ILE A 315 -4.38 16.75 -15.78
C ILE A 315 -5.38 15.64 -16.14
N ALA A 316 -6.58 15.74 -15.60
CA ALA A 316 -7.66 14.82 -15.89
C ALA A 316 -7.94 14.68 -17.38
N GLY A 317 -8.27 13.45 -17.79
CA GLY A 317 -8.63 13.16 -19.18
C GLY A 317 -7.46 13.01 -20.15
N VAL A 318 -6.22 13.17 -19.70
CA VAL A 318 -5.04 12.96 -20.56
C VAL A 318 -4.62 11.49 -20.52
N MET A 319 -4.91 10.76 -21.59
CA MET A 319 -4.46 9.38 -21.80
C MET A 319 -2.94 9.24 -21.66
N GLY A 320 -2.49 8.21 -20.94
CA GLY A 320 -1.08 7.96 -20.67
C GLY A 320 -0.45 8.90 -19.63
N LYS A 321 -1.24 9.78 -19.00
CA LYS A 321 -0.83 10.57 -17.84
C LYS A 321 -1.66 10.25 -16.61
N THR A 322 -2.97 10.08 -16.78
CA THR A 322 -3.86 9.51 -15.75
C THR A 322 -4.17 8.07 -16.15
N HIS A 323 -4.17 7.16 -15.18
CA HIS A 323 -4.42 5.73 -15.40
C HIS A 323 -5.68 5.30 -14.65
N ALA A 324 -6.54 4.53 -15.31
CA ALA A 324 -7.67 3.87 -14.68
C ALA A 324 -7.64 2.40 -15.08
N TYR A 325 -7.79 1.50 -14.13
CA TYR A 325 -7.68 0.06 -14.34
C TYR A 325 -9.02 -0.59 -14.10
N LEU A 326 -9.58 -1.26 -15.12
CA LEU A 326 -10.71 -2.17 -14.94
C LEU A 326 -10.17 -3.49 -14.40
N LEU A 327 -10.41 -3.77 -13.14
CA LEU A 327 -9.86 -4.93 -12.45
C LEU A 327 -10.83 -6.12 -12.55
N PRO A 328 -10.35 -7.29 -13.03
CA PRO A 328 -11.11 -8.54 -12.92
C PRO A 328 -11.45 -8.86 -11.47
N ASN A 329 -12.60 -9.53 -11.24
CA ASN A 329 -13.10 -9.74 -9.87
C ASN A 329 -12.18 -10.59 -8.98
N ASN A 330 -11.25 -11.33 -9.57
CA ASN A 330 -10.24 -12.14 -8.90
C ASN A 330 -8.83 -11.54 -8.97
N TYR A 331 -8.69 -10.28 -9.39
CA TYR A 331 -7.38 -9.63 -9.52
C TYR A 331 -6.75 -9.23 -8.18
N LEU A 332 -7.59 -8.90 -7.20
CA LEU A 332 -7.16 -8.53 -5.86
C LEU A 332 -7.58 -9.62 -4.88
N GLU A 333 -6.68 -9.99 -3.99
CA GLU A 333 -7.00 -10.78 -2.81
C GLU A 333 -7.77 -9.94 -1.79
N ASN A 334 -8.38 -10.62 -0.81
CA ASN A 334 -9.04 -9.96 0.33
C ASN A 334 -10.24 -9.07 -0.06
N ILE A 335 -10.76 -9.20 -1.28
CA ILE A 335 -12.02 -8.61 -1.71
C ILE A 335 -12.89 -9.65 -2.43
N SER A 336 -14.18 -9.61 -2.15
CA SER A 336 -15.20 -10.43 -2.79
C SER A 336 -16.25 -9.53 -3.40
N LEU A 337 -16.60 -9.82 -4.65
CA LEU A 337 -17.58 -9.08 -5.44
C LEU A 337 -18.64 -10.07 -5.91
N SER A 338 -19.92 -9.74 -5.69
CA SER A 338 -21.04 -10.57 -6.15
C SER A 338 -21.77 -9.95 -7.35
N GLY A 339 -22.59 -10.74 -8.03
CA GLY A 339 -23.40 -10.26 -9.16
C GLY A 339 -22.60 -9.73 -10.35
N SER A 340 -23.12 -8.67 -10.98
CA SER A 340 -22.49 -7.97 -12.10
C SER A 340 -21.59 -6.80 -11.67
N THR A 341 -21.15 -6.81 -10.40
CA THR A 341 -20.25 -5.79 -9.86
C THR A 341 -18.96 -5.74 -10.67
N ARG A 342 -18.60 -4.53 -11.11
CA ARG A 342 -17.32 -4.22 -11.76
C ARG A 342 -16.49 -3.41 -10.79
N MET A 343 -15.20 -3.72 -10.70
CA MET A 343 -14.24 -3.01 -9.87
C MET A 343 -13.25 -2.27 -10.77
N ALA A 344 -12.95 -1.03 -10.43
CA ALA A 344 -11.92 -0.25 -11.06
C ALA A 344 -11.11 0.52 -10.03
N TYR A 345 -9.84 0.77 -10.37
CA TYR A 345 -8.97 1.64 -9.61
C TYR A 345 -8.50 2.78 -10.50
N LEU A 346 -8.76 4.02 -10.08
CA LEU A 346 -8.33 5.22 -10.77
C LEU A 346 -7.09 5.72 -10.04
N GLY A 347 -5.93 5.71 -10.69
CA GLY A 347 -4.70 6.23 -10.13
C GLY A 347 -4.78 7.73 -9.87
N ALA A 348 -3.88 8.21 -9.00
CA ALA A 348 -3.92 9.56 -8.49
C ALA A 348 -3.98 10.64 -9.58
N CYS A 349 -4.80 11.67 -9.40
CA CYS A 349 -5.02 12.71 -10.40
C CYS A 349 -5.36 14.06 -9.77
N ALA A 350 -4.86 15.15 -10.37
CA ALA A 350 -5.06 16.52 -9.89
C ALA A 350 -6.52 16.97 -9.77
N ALA A 351 -7.44 16.23 -10.39
CA ALA A 351 -8.84 16.57 -10.50
C ALA A 351 -9.74 15.89 -9.45
N TYR A 352 -9.19 15.03 -8.60
CA TYR A 352 -9.98 14.28 -7.62
C TYR A 352 -9.87 14.90 -6.23
N GLU A 353 -11.00 15.01 -5.52
CA GLU A 353 -11.04 15.40 -4.11
C GLU A 353 -11.04 14.14 -3.22
N ASP A 354 -10.04 13.29 -3.42
CA ASP A 354 -9.86 12.03 -2.71
C ASP A 354 -8.64 12.13 -1.80
N TYR A 355 -8.58 11.32 -0.73
CA TYR A 355 -7.57 11.46 0.32
C TYR A 355 -6.15 11.46 -0.25
N GLN A 356 -5.79 10.45 -1.05
CA GLN A 356 -4.50 10.41 -1.75
C GLN A 356 -4.58 10.79 -3.23
N GLY A 357 -5.73 11.33 -3.64
CA GLY A 357 -6.00 11.77 -5.00
C GLY A 357 -6.35 10.64 -5.97
N ASP A 358 -6.49 9.41 -5.50
CA ASP A 358 -6.90 8.20 -6.23
C ASP A 358 -8.28 7.70 -5.78
N GLU A 359 -8.94 6.93 -6.65
CA GLU A 359 -10.32 6.48 -6.42
C GLU A 359 -10.41 4.96 -6.58
N PHE A 360 -10.85 4.26 -5.53
CA PHE A 360 -11.20 2.85 -5.60
C PHE A 360 -12.72 2.68 -5.65
N TYR A 361 -13.18 2.00 -6.70
CA TYR A 361 -14.48 2.31 -7.24
C TYR A 361 -15.17 1.08 -7.84
N PHE A 362 -16.50 1.01 -7.70
CA PHE A 362 -17.32 -0.11 -8.14
C PHE A 362 -18.54 0.35 -8.95
N ARG A 363 -18.93 -0.45 -9.96
CA ARG A 363 -20.13 -0.21 -10.78
C ARG A 363 -21.08 -1.39 -10.82
N GLY A 364 -22.34 -1.08 -11.09
CA GLY A 364 -23.43 -2.04 -11.22
C GLY A 364 -24.20 -2.19 -9.91
N PRO A 365 -25.09 -3.19 -9.81
CA PRO A 365 -25.75 -3.57 -8.56
C PRO A 365 -24.72 -4.20 -7.63
N TYR A 366 -23.89 -3.34 -7.03
CA TYR A 366 -22.71 -3.76 -6.31
C TYR A 366 -23.03 -4.47 -5.01
N ASP A 367 -22.22 -5.47 -4.71
CA ASP A 367 -22.17 -6.14 -3.42
C ASP A 367 -20.70 -6.51 -3.21
N VAL A 368 -20.07 -5.71 -2.35
CA VAL A 368 -18.64 -5.69 -2.14
C VAL A 368 -18.39 -6.08 -0.70
N THR A 369 -17.51 -7.04 -0.48
CA THR A 369 -16.96 -7.34 0.84
C THR A 369 -15.45 -7.24 0.77
N LEU A 370 -14.86 -6.29 1.48
CA LEU A 370 -13.42 -6.18 1.64
C LEU A 370 -13.00 -6.64 3.03
N LYS A 371 -11.76 -7.11 3.15
CA LYS A 371 -11.10 -7.37 4.42
C LYS A 371 -10.17 -6.20 4.71
N THR A 372 -10.27 -5.64 5.91
CA THR A 372 -9.43 -4.52 6.35
C THR A 372 -7.99 -4.98 6.56
N LEU A 373 -7.05 -4.06 6.73
CA LEU A 373 -5.82 -4.41 7.42
C LEU A 373 -6.12 -4.90 8.86
N SER A 374 -5.16 -5.56 9.48
CA SER A 374 -5.26 -5.98 10.87
C SER A 374 -5.45 -4.78 11.81
N ILE A 375 -6.55 -4.76 12.57
CA ILE A 375 -6.86 -3.69 13.53
C ILE A 375 -6.55 -4.19 14.94
N PRO A 376 -5.84 -3.41 15.79
CA PRO A 376 -5.62 -3.79 17.17
C PRO A 376 -6.93 -4.03 17.93
N SER A 377 -6.88 -4.88 18.96
CA SER A 377 -8.03 -5.08 19.84
C SER A 377 -8.39 -3.77 20.55
N GLY A 378 -9.68 -3.47 20.64
CA GLY A 378 -10.16 -2.24 21.24
C GLY A 378 -11.61 -1.95 20.87
N THR A 379 -12.11 -0.80 21.31
CA THR A 379 -13.44 -0.31 20.91
C THR A 379 -13.29 0.94 20.06
N TYR A 380 -13.79 0.88 18.84
CA TYR A 380 -13.58 1.90 17.81
C TYR A 380 -14.90 2.40 17.24
N GLU A 381 -15.01 3.70 17.01
CA GLU A 381 -15.93 4.22 16.01
C GLU A 381 -15.30 4.00 14.63
N VAL A 382 -15.99 3.24 13.78
CA VAL A 382 -15.57 2.96 12.41
C VAL A 382 -16.28 3.92 11.47
N ARG A 383 -15.52 4.54 10.57
CA ARG A 383 -16.02 5.51 9.61
C ARG A 383 -15.50 5.24 8.22
N MET A 384 -16.24 5.73 7.24
CA MET A 384 -15.90 5.63 5.83
C MET A 384 -15.91 7.02 5.19
N GLY A 385 -14.79 7.41 4.58
CA GLY A 385 -14.70 8.56 3.69
C GLY A 385 -15.29 8.22 2.33
N TYR A 386 -16.10 9.12 1.77
CA TYR A 386 -16.65 8.96 0.42
C TYR A 386 -17.03 10.30 -0.20
N GLN A 387 -17.12 10.32 -1.53
CA GLN A 387 -17.68 11.43 -2.29
C GLN A 387 -19.14 11.16 -2.71
N PRO A 388 -20.12 11.95 -2.23
CA PRO A 388 -21.49 11.86 -2.72
C PRO A 388 -21.63 12.38 -4.15
N THR A 389 -22.30 11.59 -4.99
CA THR A 389 -22.67 12.01 -6.36
C THR A 389 -24.04 11.43 -6.73
N ALA A 390 -24.70 12.01 -7.73
CA ALA A 390 -25.97 11.49 -8.24
C ALA A 390 -25.88 10.07 -8.82
N TYR A 391 -24.66 9.55 -9.06
CA TYR A 391 -24.44 8.19 -9.54
C TYR A 391 -24.34 7.15 -8.41
N ARG A 392 -24.23 7.58 -7.16
CA ARG A 392 -24.28 6.69 -5.99
C ARG A 392 -25.72 6.22 -5.75
N GLY A 393 -25.93 5.39 -4.74
CA GLY A 393 -27.24 4.83 -4.43
C GLY A 393 -27.49 4.66 -2.94
N LYS A 394 -28.60 4.02 -2.64
CA LYS A 394 -28.93 3.57 -1.29
C LYS A 394 -28.26 2.24 -1.00
N VAL A 395 -27.60 2.15 0.15
CA VAL A 395 -26.76 1.00 0.52
C VAL A 395 -27.09 0.45 1.90
N LEU A 396 -26.72 -0.81 2.13
CA LEU A 396 -26.59 -1.41 3.46
C LEU A 396 -25.12 -1.67 3.76
N PHE A 397 -24.74 -1.44 5.02
CA PHE A 397 -23.42 -1.73 5.53
C PHE A 397 -23.44 -3.02 6.35
N TYR A 398 -22.35 -3.78 6.30
CA TYR A 398 -22.13 -4.92 7.16
C TYR A 398 -20.71 -4.87 7.74
N VAL A 399 -20.56 -5.27 9.00
CA VAL A 399 -19.27 -5.48 9.66
C VAL A 399 -19.25 -6.90 10.19
N ASP A 400 -18.22 -7.67 9.85
CA ASP A 400 -18.08 -9.09 10.17
C ASP A 400 -19.34 -9.91 9.80
N GLY A 401 -19.94 -9.58 8.65
CA GLY A 401 -21.14 -10.24 8.12
C GLY A 401 -22.46 -9.85 8.79
N VAL A 402 -22.45 -8.93 9.76
CA VAL A 402 -23.64 -8.45 10.46
C VAL A 402 -24.06 -7.09 9.90
N GLN A 403 -25.33 -6.95 9.50
CA GLN A 403 -25.85 -5.67 9.01
C GLN A 403 -25.77 -4.60 10.10
N VAL A 404 -25.33 -3.40 9.71
CA VAL A 404 -25.20 -2.25 10.60
C VAL A 404 -26.16 -1.15 10.16
N GLY A 405 -27.05 -0.78 11.07
CA GLY A 405 -27.99 0.32 10.87
C GLY A 405 -29.00 0.09 9.74
N ASP A 406 -29.66 1.19 9.38
CA ASP A 406 -30.62 1.26 8.28
C ASP A 406 -29.94 1.60 6.96
N THR A 407 -30.72 1.57 5.87
CA THR A 407 -30.26 1.97 4.54
C THR A 407 -29.76 3.41 4.50
N VAL A 408 -28.56 3.63 3.94
CA VAL A 408 -27.92 4.95 3.82
C VAL A 408 -27.93 5.40 2.37
N ASN A 409 -28.33 6.66 2.11
CA ASN A 409 -28.28 7.22 0.77
C ASN A 409 -26.94 7.93 0.51
N LEU A 410 -26.05 7.31 -0.26
CA LEU A 410 -24.76 7.88 -0.61
C LEU A 410 -24.84 8.90 -1.76
N SER A 411 -26.01 9.11 -2.37
CA SER A 411 -26.17 10.07 -3.47
C SER A 411 -26.39 11.51 -3.01
N LEU A 412 -26.69 11.71 -1.72
CA LEU A 412 -27.00 13.02 -1.18
C LEU A 412 -25.71 13.79 -0.92
N LEU A 413 -25.63 14.99 -1.50
CA LEU A 413 -24.56 15.94 -1.21
C LEU A 413 -24.67 16.39 0.25
N ALA A 414 -23.54 16.80 0.84
CA ALA A 414 -23.48 17.10 2.27
C ALA A 414 -24.53 18.12 2.74
N ASN A 415 -24.78 19.15 1.92
CA ASN A 415 -25.71 20.23 2.22
C ASN A 415 -27.19 19.87 2.02
N ASP A 416 -27.51 18.62 1.64
CA ASP A 416 -28.89 18.13 1.65
C ASP A 416 -29.48 18.21 3.07
N PRO A 417 -30.73 18.67 3.27
CA PRO A 417 -31.33 18.79 4.61
C PRO A 417 -31.34 17.50 5.44
N GLU A 418 -31.38 16.32 4.80
CA GLU A 418 -31.31 15.02 5.48
C GLU A 418 -29.94 14.82 6.16
N ILE A 419 -28.86 15.32 5.55
CA ILE A 419 -27.51 15.32 6.13
C ILE A 419 -27.32 16.56 7.01
N GLY A 420 -27.53 17.75 6.45
CA GLY A 420 -27.53 19.03 7.15
C GLY A 420 -26.14 19.61 7.39
N TRP A 421 -25.19 19.33 6.50
CA TRP A 421 -23.90 20.00 6.53
C TRP A 421 -24.06 21.48 6.21
N GLU A 422 -23.35 22.32 6.97
CA GLU A 422 -23.17 23.74 6.68
C GLU A 422 -21.68 24.03 6.48
N GLU A 423 -21.36 24.85 5.49
CA GLU A 423 -19.99 25.30 5.23
C GLU A 423 -19.51 26.15 6.41
N PRO A 424 -18.41 25.75 7.09
CA PRO A 424 -17.78 26.58 8.12
C PRO A 424 -17.51 27.99 7.61
N GLY A 425 -17.78 29.00 8.45
CA GLY A 425 -17.61 30.41 8.11
C GLY A 425 -18.81 31.09 7.43
N ARG A 426 -19.82 30.33 6.96
CA ARG A 426 -21.06 30.91 6.41
C ARG A 426 -22.06 31.35 7.47
N ASN A 427 -22.09 30.66 8.60
CA ASN A 427 -23.00 30.94 9.71
C ASN A 427 -22.29 31.83 10.75
N PRO A 428 -22.71 33.10 10.93
CA PRO A 428 -22.07 33.99 11.90
C PRO A 428 -22.17 33.51 13.36
N GLU A 429 -23.17 32.70 13.68
CA GLU A 429 -23.40 32.12 15.01
C GLU A 429 -22.61 30.81 15.24
N ASP A 430 -22.04 30.23 14.18
CA ASP A 430 -21.16 29.05 14.21
C ASP A 430 -20.01 29.21 13.20
N PRO A 431 -19.14 30.21 13.38
CA PRO A 431 -18.15 30.59 12.37
C PRO A 431 -17.12 29.49 12.08
N TYR A 432 -16.91 28.55 13.02
CA TYR A 432 -16.00 27.41 12.86
C TYR A 432 -16.71 26.10 12.50
N GLY A 433 -18.05 26.10 12.48
CA GLY A 433 -18.87 24.93 12.16
C GLY A 433 -18.94 23.86 13.26
N PHE A 434 -18.54 24.17 14.50
CA PHE A 434 -18.47 23.19 15.61
C PHE A 434 -19.86 22.73 16.08
N LYS A 435 -20.84 23.65 16.09
CA LYS A 435 -22.22 23.29 16.42
C LYS A 435 -22.80 22.41 15.31
N ASN A 436 -22.53 22.75 14.04
CA ASN A 436 -22.94 21.92 12.91
C ASN A 436 -22.23 20.56 12.92
N ASP A 437 -20.96 20.47 13.31
CA ASP A 437 -20.25 19.19 13.49
C ASP A 437 -20.93 18.30 14.53
N SER A 438 -21.29 18.86 15.69
CA SER A 438 -22.04 18.13 16.71
C SER A 438 -23.38 17.60 16.17
N LEU A 439 -24.11 18.43 15.42
CA LEU A 439 -25.38 18.03 14.79
C LEU A 439 -25.18 16.93 13.73
N LEU A 440 -24.16 17.03 12.88
CA LEU A 440 -23.83 16.01 11.88
C LEU A 440 -23.56 14.65 12.55
N ARG A 441 -22.80 14.64 13.66
CA ARG A 441 -22.53 13.40 14.41
C ARG A 441 -23.81 12.74 14.90
N THR A 442 -24.80 13.51 15.39
CA THR A 442 -26.10 12.95 15.79
C THR A 442 -26.87 12.29 14.64
N ARG A 443 -26.56 12.67 13.40
CA ARG A 443 -27.12 12.10 12.17
C ARG A 443 -26.23 10.99 11.57
N GLY A 444 -25.13 10.66 12.26
CA GLY A 444 -24.18 9.65 11.84
C GLY A 444 -23.26 10.09 10.70
N TYR A 445 -22.99 11.38 10.58
CA TYR A 445 -22.08 11.95 9.57
C TYR A 445 -21.02 12.83 10.23
N MET A 446 -19.93 13.06 9.50
CA MET A 446 -18.96 14.11 9.77
C MET A 446 -18.56 14.77 8.46
N LYS A 447 -18.05 16.01 8.55
CA LYS A 447 -17.44 16.68 7.40
C LYS A 447 -16.23 15.89 6.90
N GLY A 448 -15.84 16.09 5.64
CA GLY A 448 -14.54 15.65 5.15
C GLY A 448 -13.38 16.18 6.03
N PRO A 449 -12.19 15.60 5.92
CA PRO A 449 -11.03 16.01 6.69
C PRO A 449 -10.43 17.31 6.15
N SER A 450 -9.84 18.15 6.99
CA SER A 450 -9.19 19.38 6.52
C SER A 450 -7.77 19.17 5.98
N SER A 451 -7.29 17.92 5.96
CA SER A 451 -5.92 17.55 5.59
C SER A 451 -5.64 17.43 4.10
N PHE A 452 -6.68 17.40 3.26
CA PHE A 452 -6.52 17.32 1.81
C PHE A 452 -7.55 18.14 1.02
N TYR A 453 -7.29 18.30 -0.28
CA TYR A 453 -8.15 19.03 -1.22
C TYR A 453 -7.92 18.61 -2.68
N CYS A 454 -8.84 19.00 -3.57
CA CYS A 454 -8.64 18.92 -5.02
C CYS A 454 -7.86 20.14 -5.51
N PHE A 455 -6.53 20.03 -5.61
CA PHE A 455 -5.69 21.16 -5.97
C PHE A 455 -5.83 21.64 -7.42
N GLY A 456 -6.35 20.80 -8.31
CA GLY A 456 -6.64 21.22 -9.67
C GLY A 456 -7.94 22.01 -9.79
N HIS A 457 -8.82 22.00 -8.78
CA HIS A 457 -10.14 22.61 -8.80
C HIS A 457 -10.97 22.21 -10.04
N TRP A 458 -11.13 20.90 -10.23
CA TRP A 458 -11.89 20.31 -11.35
C TRP A 458 -13.25 19.80 -10.87
N TYR A 459 -14.16 19.54 -11.81
CA TYR A 459 -15.46 18.91 -11.55
C TYR A 459 -16.33 19.60 -10.48
N GLY A 460 -16.06 20.89 -10.22
CA GLY A 460 -16.73 21.69 -9.19
C GLY A 460 -16.20 21.42 -7.77
N TYR A 461 -15.05 20.76 -7.63
CA TYR A 461 -14.30 20.61 -6.38
C TYR A 461 -13.47 21.87 -6.11
N ASP A 462 -14.15 22.97 -5.79
CA ASP A 462 -13.53 24.30 -5.67
C ASP A 462 -13.28 24.73 -4.21
N ALA A 463 -13.45 23.81 -3.25
CA ALA A 463 -13.27 24.09 -1.84
C ALA A 463 -11.78 24.15 -1.45
N ASP A 464 -11.44 24.99 -0.47
CA ASP A 464 -10.04 25.09 0.01
C ASP A 464 -9.57 23.80 0.69
N ASN A 465 -10.49 22.95 1.17
CA ASN A 465 -10.22 21.59 1.66
C ASN A 465 -11.50 20.76 1.73
N ALA A 466 -11.33 19.44 1.87
CA ALA A 466 -12.44 18.50 1.90
C ALA A 466 -13.44 18.74 3.06
N ARG A 467 -13.03 19.35 4.18
CA ARG A 467 -13.96 19.77 5.25
C ARG A 467 -14.93 20.85 4.79
N LEU A 468 -14.48 21.75 3.90
CA LEU A 468 -15.29 22.82 3.31
C LEU A 468 -16.04 22.39 2.06
N SER A 469 -15.85 21.14 1.61
CA SER A 469 -16.50 20.60 0.43
C SER A 469 -17.82 19.92 0.78
N ARG A 470 -18.86 20.26 0.03
CA ARG A 470 -20.13 19.51 0.07
C ARG A 470 -20.06 18.16 -0.67
N GLN A 471 -18.96 17.90 -1.37
CA GLN A 471 -18.66 16.67 -2.07
C GLN A 471 -17.73 15.74 -1.30
N SER A 472 -17.41 16.03 -0.04
CA SER A 472 -16.64 15.11 0.81
C SER A 472 -17.32 14.91 2.17
N LEU A 473 -17.58 13.66 2.52
CA LEU A 473 -18.25 13.27 3.74
C LEU A 473 -17.56 12.07 4.38
N ARG A 474 -17.67 11.99 5.71
CA ARG A 474 -17.40 10.78 6.46
C ARG A 474 -18.72 10.23 7.00
N LYS A 475 -19.04 9.00 6.64
CA LYS A 475 -20.17 8.26 7.23
C LYS A 475 -19.69 7.53 8.48
N ILE A 476 -20.30 7.79 9.63
CA ILE A 476 -20.12 6.96 10.83
C ILE A 476 -20.88 5.65 10.58
N ILE A 477 -20.16 4.55 10.50
CA ILE A 477 -20.72 3.21 10.30
C ILE A 477 -21.31 2.73 11.62
N GLY A 478 -20.54 2.82 12.70
CA GLY A 478 -20.96 2.42 14.03
C GLY A 478 -19.79 2.31 15.01
N THR A 479 -20.08 1.84 16.22
CA THR A 479 -19.07 1.56 17.24
C THR A 479 -18.97 0.05 17.44
N PHE A 480 -17.76 -0.49 17.36
CA PHE A 480 -17.50 -1.93 17.42
C PHE A 480 -16.39 -2.23 18.42
N THR A 481 -16.52 -3.35 19.13
CA THR A 481 -15.47 -3.89 19.98
C THR A 481 -14.82 -5.08 19.30
N PHE A 482 -13.55 -4.94 18.94
CA PHE A 482 -12.72 -6.00 18.39
C PHE A 482 -11.89 -6.63 19.51
N THR A 483 -12.01 -7.94 19.69
CA THR A 483 -11.40 -8.65 20.84
C THR A 483 -9.99 -9.14 20.57
N GLU A 484 -9.53 -9.11 19.33
CA GLU A 484 -8.25 -9.64 18.88
C GLU A 484 -7.63 -8.66 17.88
N PHE A 485 -6.30 -8.59 17.83
CA PHE A 485 -5.59 -7.88 16.77
C PHE A 485 -5.75 -8.70 15.48
N LYS A 486 -6.69 -8.34 14.60
CA LYS A 486 -6.91 -9.07 13.36
C LYS A 486 -7.63 -8.25 12.30
N PRO A 487 -7.64 -8.72 11.04
CA PRO A 487 -8.48 -8.15 10.01
C PRO A 487 -9.97 -8.39 10.27
N HIS A 488 -10.81 -7.46 9.82
CA HIS A 488 -12.27 -7.54 9.88
C HIS A 488 -12.86 -7.46 8.48
N THR A 489 -14.09 -7.93 8.28
CA THR A 489 -14.79 -7.75 7.00
C THR A 489 -15.72 -6.55 7.04
N PHE A 490 -15.70 -5.77 5.96
CA PHE A 490 -16.60 -4.66 5.74
C PHE A 490 -17.30 -4.85 4.40
N SER A 491 -18.63 -4.85 4.42
CA SER A 491 -19.43 -5.03 3.20
C SER A 491 -20.34 -3.85 2.93
N ILE A 492 -20.49 -3.52 1.65
CA ILE A 492 -21.44 -2.54 1.15
C ILE A 492 -22.27 -3.18 0.04
N GLN A 493 -23.57 -3.21 0.26
CA GLN A 493 -24.53 -3.77 -0.67
C GLN A 493 -25.45 -2.68 -1.22
N SER A 494 -25.56 -2.59 -2.54
CA SER A 494 -26.53 -1.73 -3.22
C SER A 494 -27.95 -2.25 -3.01
N VAL A 495 -28.84 -1.39 -2.53
CA VAL A 495 -30.28 -1.68 -2.34
C VAL A 495 -31.12 -1.03 -3.43
N LEU A 496 -30.83 0.23 -3.73
CA LEU A 496 -31.55 0.99 -4.74
C LEU A 496 -30.58 1.93 -5.44
N SER A 497 -30.56 1.84 -6.76
CA SER A 497 -29.91 2.85 -7.58
C SER A 497 -30.86 4.01 -7.87
N VAL A 498 -30.31 5.22 -7.87
CA VAL A 498 -30.97 6.44 -8.35
C VAL A 498 -30.49 6.86 -9.74
N SER A 499 -29.63 6.03 -10.37
CA SER A 499 -28.93 6.32 -11.62
C SER A 499 -28.95 5.10 -12.56
N GLY A 500 -28.95 5.34 -13.88
CA GLY A 500 -28.76 4.28 -14.88
C GLY A 500 -27.34 3.68 -14.86
N ASP A 501 -26.38 4.39 -14.26
CA ASP A 501 -25.01 3.94 -14.01
C ASP A 501 -24.79 3.96 -12.49
N THR A 502 -24.97 2.82 -11.85
CA THR A 502 -24.94 2.68 -10.38
C THR A 502 -23.51 2.55 -9.92
N GLN A 503 -23.07 3.38 -8.99
CA GLN A 503 -21.67 3.51 -8.61
C GLN A 503 -21.47 3.49 -7.09
N LEU A 504 -20.32 3.01 -6.64
CA LEU A 504 -19.82 3.09 -5.28
C LEU A 504 -18.36 3.54 -5.33
N MET A 505 -17.99 4.40 -4.40
CA MET A 505 -16.61 4.79 -4.16
C MET A 505 -16.37 4.73 -2.66
N ILE A 506 -15.22 4.17 -2.30
CA ILE A 506 -14.74 4.13 -0.93
C ILE A 506 -13.34 4.74 -1.01
N ASP A 507 -13.10 5.81 -0.23
CA ASP A 507 -11.85 6.57 -0.26
C ASP A 507 -10.88 6.00 0.79
N TYR A 508 -11.24 6.17 2.06
CA TYR A 508 -10.50 5.68 3.20
C TYR A 508 -11.45 5.16 4.28
N MET A 509 -10.90 4.33 5.17
CA MET A 509 -11.55 3.94 6.42
C MET A 509 -10.85 4.58 7.61
N GLU A 510 -11.61 4.91 8.64
CA GLU A 510 -11.08 5.37 9.93
C GLU A 510 -11.49 4.42 11.05
N PHE A 511 -10.54 4.04 11.90
CA PHE A 511 -10.76 3.36 13.16
C PHE A 511 -10.35 4.31 14.28
N VAL A 512 -11.34 4.90 14.95
CA VAL A 512 -11.10 5.90 16.00
C VAL A 512 -11.42 5.30 17.37
N PRO A 513 -10.42 5.12 18.25
CA PRO A 513 -10.68 4.67 19.62
C PRO A 513 -11.72 5.56 20.29
N VAL A 514 -12.73 4.97 20.92
CA VAL A 514 -13.83 5.71 21.57
C VAL A 514 -13.36 6.81 22.53
N PRO A 515 -12.29 6.63 23.34
CA PRO A 515 -11.78 7.70 24.21
C PRO A 515 -11.30 8.96 23.47
N LEU A 516 -11.03 8.90 22.17
CA LEU A 516 -10.54 10.03 21.39
C LEU A 516 -11.65 10.84 20.71
N LEU A 517 -12.91 10.39 20.72
CA LEU A 517 -13.98 11.00 19.92
C LEU A 517 -14.24 12.48 20.28
N GLU A 518 -13.97 12.88 21.52
CA GLU A 518 -14.17 14.26 21.98
C GLU A 518 -12.97 15.18 21.67
N THR A 519 -11.78 14.60 21.47
CA THR A 519 -10.52 15.33 21.28
C THR A 519 -9.93 15.18 19.89
N GLU A 520 -10.59 14.41 19.02
CA GLU A 520 -10.14 14.19 17.66
C GLU A 520 -10.09 15.51 16.89
N GLY A 521 -9.01 15.68 16.12
CA GLY A 521 -8.87 16.79 15.20
C GLY A 521 -9.90 16.75 14.06
N ILE A 522 -10.02 17.90 13.40
CA ILE A 522 -10.87 18.07 12.21
C ILE A 522 -10.18 17.61 10.91
N ASP A 523 -8.90 17.27 11.01
CA ASP A 523 -7.99 16.88 9.94
C ASP A 523 -8.13 15.43 9.50
#